data_AF-A0A227J6T2-F1
#
_entry.id   AF-A0A227J6T2-F1
#
_cell.length_a   1.000
_cell.length_b   1.000
_cell.length_c   1.000
_cell.angle_alpha   90.00
_cell.angle_beta   90.00
_cell.angle_gamma   90.00
#
_symmetry.space_group_name_H-M   'P 1'
#
loop_
_entity.id
_entity.type
_entity.pdbx_description
1 polymer ?
#
loop_
_entity_poly.entity_id
_entity_poly.type
_entity_poly.pdbx_seq_one_letter_code
_entity_poly.pdbx_strand_id
1 'polypeptide(L)'
;LAVCMIFWMRIAALLHALYPSVQGAPLTEFLPFLVIGSLVGFVLACIVFSISAFSIPLMMERRVDMMTAVFTSFNAVKSNIPAMIVWAAIICGGILIGFATYGIGMLFTMPILGYG
;
A
#
# COMPACT_ATOMS: atom_id res chain seq x y z
N LEU A 1 -1.72 -9.42 -6.81
CA LEU A 1 -1.36 -7.99 -6.98
C LEU A 1 -2.02 -7.34 -8.20
N ALA A 2 -1.93 -7.93 -9.40
CA ALA A 2 -2.51 -7.36 -10.63
C ALA A 2 -4.02 -7.07 -10.52
N VAL A 3 -4.80 -7.97 -9.91
CA VAL A 3 -6.25 -7.75 -9.67
C VAL A 3 -6.50 -6.53 -8.78
N CYS A 4 -5.76 -6.37 -7.69
CA CYS A 4 -5.85 -5.19 -6.82
C CYS A 4 -5.49 -3.91 -7.58
N MET A 5 -4.47 -3.95 -8.47
CA MET A 5 -4.09 -2.81 -9.30
C MET A 5 -5.18 -2.44 -10.30
N ILE A 6 -5.81 -3.43 -10.96
CA ILE A 6 -6.94 -3.18 -11.86
C ILE A 6 -8.10 -2.55 -11.08
N PHE A 7 -8.41 -3.07 -9.89
CA PHE A 7 -9.47 -2.53 -9.05
C PHE A 7 -9.18 -1.10 -8.58
N TRP A 8 -7.95 -0.83 -8.13
CA TRP A 8 -7.49 0.50 -7.74
C TRP A 8 -7.60 1.50 -8.89
N MET A 9 -7.10 1.14 -10.08
CA MET A 9 -7.21 1.96 -11.29
C MET A 9 -8.65 2.31 -11.63
N ARG A 10 -9.59 1.38 -11.41
CA ARG A 10 -11.03 1.64 -11.61
C ARG A 10 -11.57 2.65 -10.60
N ILE A 11 -11.24 2.51 -9.33
CA ILE A 11 -11.69 3.46 -8.31
C ILE A 11 -11.09 4.85 -8.54
N ALA A 12 -9.80 4.92 -8.86
CA ALA A 12 -9.13 6.18 -9.18
C ALA A 12 -9.77 6.88 -10.39
N ALA A 13 -10.10 6.12 -11.44
CA ALA A 13 -10.81 6.66 -12.60
C ALA A 13 -12.21 7.19 -12.24
N LEU A 14 -12.96 6.49 -11.39
CA LEU A 14 -14.28 6.94 -10.93
C LEU A 14 -14.18 8.20 -10.06
N LEU A 15 -13.20 8.25 -9.14
CA LEU A 15 -12.95 9.41 -8.30
C LEU A 15 -12.58 10.64 -9.13
N HIS A 16 -11.71 10.47 -10.13
CA HIS A 16 -11.31 11.54 -11.04
C HIS A 16 -12.45 11.94 -12.00
N ALA A 17 -13.32 11.01 -12.38
CA ALA A 17 -14.50 11.33 -13.19
C ALA A 17 -15.52 12.16 -12.40
N LEU A 18 -15.58 11.99 -11.08
CA LEU A 18 -16.54 12.66 -10.21
C LEU A 18 -16.00 13.98 -9.62
N TYR A 19 -14.67 14.09 -9.46
CA TYR A 19 -14.00 15.26 -8.90
C TYR A 19 -12.74 15.61 -9.71
N PRO A 20 -12.50 16.89 -10.06
CA PRO A 20 -13.32 18.09 -9.83
C PRO A 20 -14.37 18.29 -10.94
N SER A 21 -15.58 18.70 -10.58
CA SER A 21 -16.66 19.00 -11.53
C SER A 21 -16.40 20.26 -12.38
N VAL A 22 -15.40 21.08 -12.02
CA VAL A 22 -15.03 22.33 -12.70
C VAL A 22 -13.50 22.47 -12.81
N GLN A 23 -13.00 22.82 -14.00
CA GLN A 23 -11.58 23.11 -14.22
C GLN A 23 -11.21 24.46 -13.59
N GLY A 24 -10.23 24.48 -12.69
CA GLY A 24 -9.82 25.69 -11.96
C GLY A 24 -10.41 25.83 -10.55
N ALA A 25 -11.00 24.77 -10.00
CA ALA A 25 -11.55 24.77 -8.65
C ALA A 25 -10.49 25.08 -7.57
N PRO A 26 -10.84 25.80 -6.49
CA PRO A 26 -9.94 26.01 -5.36
C PRO A 26 -9.58 24.69 -4.67
N LEU A 27 -8.44 24.67 -3.97
CA LEU A 27 -7.91 23.50 -3.22
C LEU A 27 -8.94 22.84 -2.28
N THR A 28 -9.93 23.60 -1.81
CA THR A 28 -11.03 23.11 -0.96
C THR A 28 -11.92 22.09 -1.68
N GLU A 29 -12.13 22.22 -2.99
CA GLU A 29 -12.92 21.30 -3.81
C GLU A 29 -12.15 20.02 -4.16
N PHE A 30 -10.81 20.06 -4.08
CA PHE A 30 -9.96 18.88 -4.21
C PHE A 30 -9.86 18.07 -2.91
N LEU A 31 -10.25 18.66 -1.79
CA LEU A 31 -10.14 18.01 -0.48
C LEU A 31 -10.92 16.68 -0.40
N PRO A 32 -12.18 16.58 -0.89
CA PRO A 32 -12.90 15.31 -0.93
C PRO A 32 -12.19 14.26 -1.78
N PHE A 33 -11.65 14.64 -2.94
CA PHE A 33 -10.88 13.75 -3.80
C PHE A 33 -9.65 13.19 -3.08
N LEU A 34 -8.87 14.05 -2.42
CA LEU A 34 -7.67 13.66 -1.68
C LEU A 34 -8.02 12.77 -0.48
N VAL A 35 -9.04 13.13 0.30
CA VAL A 35 -9.44 12.38 1.51
C VAL A 35 -10.00 11.01 1.13
N ILE A 36 -10.96 10.95 0.21
CA ILE A 36 -11.61 9.69 -0.19
C ILE A 36 -10.60 8.80 -0.91
N GLY A 37 -9.81 9.36 -1.84
CA GLY A 37 -8.76 8.62 -2.53
C GLY A 37 -7.72 8.04 -1.57
N SER A 38 -7.26 8.84 -0.61
CA SER A 38 -6.30 8.38 0.41
C SER A 38 -6.90 7.31 1.31
N LEU A 39 -8.16 7.45 1.73
CA LEU A 39 -8.83 6.48 2.62
C LEU A 39 -9.04 5.13 1.93
N VAL A 40 -9.51 5.14 0.68
CA VAL A 40 -9.67 3.91 -0.11
C VAL A 40 -8.30 3.27 -0.38
N GLY A 41 -7.31 4.08 -0.76
CA GLY A 41 -5.94 3.61 -0.99
C GLY A 41 -5.32 3.00 0.25
N PHE A 42 -5.55 3.61 1.42
CA PHE A 42 -5.09 3.11 2.71
C PHE A 42 -5.70 1.73 3.04
N VAL A 43 -7.02 1.56 2.87
CA VAL A 43 -7.67 0.26 3.10
C VAL A 43 -7.10 -0.81 2.16
N LEU A 44 -6.96 -0.50 0.88
CA LEU A 44 -6.37 -1.43 -0.09
C LEU A 44 -4.91 -1.75 0.25
N ALA A 45 -4.11 -0.76 0.64
CA ALA A 45 -2.73 -0.95 1.05
C ALA A 45 -2.64 -1.87 2.28
N CYS A 46 -3.49 -1.68 3.29
CA CYS A 46 -3.54 -2.56 4.47
C CYS A 46 -3.88 -4.01 4.10
N ILE A 47 -4.85 -4.22 3.22
CA ILE A 47 -5.24 -5.55 2.75
C ILE A 47 -4.06 -6.20 2.00
N VAL A 48 -3.50 -5.49 1.02
CA VAL A 48 -2.40 -5.98 0.18
C VAL A 48 -1.17 -6.28 1.04
N PHE A 49 -0.83 -5.40 1.96
CA PHE A 49 0.28 -5.59 2.89
C PHE A 49 0.08 -6.86 3.74
N SER A 50 -1.10 -7.05 4.32
CA SER A 50 -1.40 -8.20 5.18
C SER A 50 -1.26 -9.54 4.45
N ILE A 51 -1.63 -9.58 3.16
CA ILE A 51 -1.56 -10.80 2.34
C ILE A 51 -0.26 -10.96 1.57
N SER A 52 0.63 -9.96 1.50
CA SER A 52 1.86 -10.03 0.68
C SER A 52 3.15 -10.04 1.49
N ALA A 53 3.16 -9.44 2.68
CA ALA A 53 4.38 -9.25 3.48
C ALA A 53 5.18 -10.53 3.69
N PHE A 54 4.50 -11.67 3.93
CA PHE A 54 5.17 -12.95 4.18
C PHE A 54 4.93 -14.01 3.10
N SER A 55 4.12 -13.74 2.07
CA SER A 55 3.81 -14.76 1.06
C SER A 55 5.02 -15.17 0.22
N ILE A 56 5.86 -14.21 -0.19
CA ILE A 56 7.07 -14.50 -0.97
C ILE A 56 8.08 -15.37 -0.18
N PRO A 57 8.50 -14.99 1.05
CA PRO A 57 9.43 -15.82 1.82
C PRO A 57 8.82 -17.18 2.20
N LEU A 58 7.52 -17.25 2.55
CA LEU A 58 6.84 -18.52 2.85
C LEU A 58 6.81 -19.47 1.65
N MET A 59 6.59 -18.96 0.44
CA MET A 59 6.62 -19.77 -0.77
C MET A 59 8.03 -20.28 -1.09
N MET A 60 9.05 -19.47 -0.84
CA MET A 60 10.45 -19.80 -1.12
C MET A 60 11.04 -20.79 -0.12
N GLU A 61 10.76 -20.64 1.17
CA GLU A 61 11.29 -21.52 2.23
C GLU A 61 10.46 -22.80 2.42
N ARG A 62 9.13 -22.72 2.40
CA ARG A 62 8.24 -23.83 2.79
C ARG A 62 7.54 -24.54 1.63
N ARG A 63 7.68 -24.07 0.37
CA ARG A 63 7.01 -24.62 -0.83
C ARG A 63 5.51 -24.89 -0.62
N VAL A 64 4.85 -24.04 0.17
CA VAL A 64 3.41 -24.13 0.46
C VAL A 64 2.61 -23.51 -0.67
N ASP A 65 1.42 -24.05 -0.90
CA ASP A 65 0.50 -23.58 -1.92
C ASP A 65 0.05 -22.13 -1.65
N MET A 66 -0.22 -21.35 -2.71
CA MET A 66 -0.45 -19.90 -2.62
C MET A 66 -1.56 -19.55 -1.63
N MET A 67 -2.66 -20.33 -1.61
CA MET A 67 -3.78 -20.10 -0.72
C MET A 67 -3.38 -20.26 0.76
N THR A 68 -2.62 -21.30 1.09
CA THR A 68 -2.13 -21.54 2.46
C THR A 68 -1.12 -20.47 2.89
N ALA A 69 -0.27 -20.01 1.98
CA ALA A 69 0.68 -18.93 2.26
C ALA A 69 -0.04 -17.60 2.59
N VAL A 70 -1.11 -17.27 1.88
CA VAL A 70 -1.92 -16.06 2.15
C VAL A 70 -2.62 -16.12 3.51
N PHE A 71 -3.29 -17.23 3.83
CA PHE A 71 -3.94 -17.38 5.14
C PHE A 71 -2.94 -17.36 6.29
N THR A 72 -1.76 -17.96 6.09
CA THR A 72 -0.68 -17.96 7.08
C THR A 72 -0.10 -16.55 7.26
N SER A 73 0.11 -15.80 6.18
CA SER A 73 0.54 -14.39 6.22
C SER A 73 -0.47 -13.54 7.00
N PHE A 74 -1.75 -13.69 6.70
CA PHE A 74 -2.80 -12.95 7.40
C PHE A 74 -2.83 -13.28 8.91
N ASN A 75 -2.71 -14.56 9.25
CA ASN A 75 -2.70 -14.99 10.65
C ASN A 75 -1.42 -14.52 11.40
N ALA A 76 -0.27 -14.52 10.72
CA ALA A 76 0.99 -14.01 11.27
C ALA A 76 0.93 -12.49 11.51
N VAL A 77 0.30 -11.74 10.60
CA VAL A 77 0.09 -10.30 10.76
C VAL A 77 -0.87 -10.03 11.93
N LYS A 78 -1.95 -10.82 12.05
CA LYS A 78 -2.91 -10.70 13.15
C LYS A 78 -2.34 -11.09 14.51
N SER A 79 -1.43 -12.07 14.58
CA SER A 79 -0.81 -12.46 15.85
C SER A 79 0.22 -11.43 16.34
N ASN A 80 0.81 -10.64 15.45
CA ASN A 80 1.85 -9.67 15.76
C ASN A 80 1.51 -8.25 15.27
N ILE A 81 0.29 -7.79 15.53
CA ILE A 81 -0.19 -6.45 15.12
C ILE A 81 0.77 -5.32 15.53
N PRO A 82 1.30 -5.26 16.77
CA PRO A 82 2.16 -4.15 17.17
C PRO A 82 3.44 -4.06 16.34
N ALA A 83 4.10 -5.20 16.12
CA ALA A 83 5.31 -5.27 15.31
C ALA A 83 5.03 -4.91 13.83
N MET A 84 3.90 -5.37 13.30
CA MET A 84 3.50 -5.08 11.92
C MET A 84 3.14 -3.61 11.71
N ILE A 85 2.56 -2.94 12.71
CA ILE A 85 2.32 -1.49 12.66
C ILE A 85 3.64 -0.72 12.61
N VAL A 86 4.61 -1.09 13.46
CA VAL A 86 5.95 -0.45 13.44
C VAL A 86 6.60 -0.64 12.07
N TRP A 87 6.53 -1.85 11.52
CA TRP A 87 7.12 -2.13 10.21
C TRP A 87 6.42 -1.37 9.08
N ALA A 88 5.08 -1.33 9.08
CA ALA A 88 4.30 -0.54 8.14
C ALA A 88 4.61 0.97 8.26
N ALA A 89 4.84 1.47 9.47
CA ALA A 89 5.23 2.86 9.71
C ALA A 89 6.62 3.18 9.15
N ILE A 90 7.59 2.26 9.27
CA ILE A 90 8.93 2.42 8.67
C ILE A 90 8.82 2.50 7.14
N ILE A 91 8.04 1.62 6.52
CA ILE A 91 7.81 1.65 5.06
C ILE A 91 7.14 2.97 4.65
N CYS A 92 6.07 3.36 5.34
CA CYS A 92 5.35 4.59 5.06
C CYS A 92 6.28 5.81 5.19
N GLY A 93 7.06 5.89 6.27
CA GLY A 93 8.05 6.95 6.49
C GLY A 93 9.12 6.98 5.40
N GLY A 94 9.66 5.83 5.02
CA GLY A 94 10.64 5.73 3.94
C GLY A 94 10.10 6.17 2.58
N ILE A 95 8.83 5.84 2.28
CA ILE A 95 8.13 6.30 1.07
C ILE A 95 7.93 7.81 1.12
N LEU A 96 7.47 8.36 2.25
CA LEU A 96 7.28 9.82 2.42
C LEU A 96 8.59 10.59 2.26
N ILE A 97 9.69 10.10 2.82
CA ILE A 97 11.03 10.68 2.62
C ILE A 97 11.41 10.60 1.13
N GLY A 98 11.13 9.48 0.47
CA GLY A 98 11.31 9.31 -0.97
C GLY A 98 10.56 10.38 -1.77
N PHE A 99 9.28 10.59 -1.48
CA PHE A 99 8.49 11.64 -2.14
C PHE A 99 9.00 13.06 -1.83
N ALA A 100 9.35 13.35 -0.56
CA ALA A 100 9.86 14.66 -0.15
C ALA A 100 11.20 15.02 -0.82
N THR A 101 11.98 14.02 -1.23
CA THR A 101 13.28 14.17 -1.90
C THR A 101 13.18 14.00 -3.42
N TYR A 102 11.98 14.14 -4.01
CA TYR A 102 11.72 13.97 -5.44
C TYR A 102 12.17 12.61 -6.00
N GLY A 103 12.14 11.57 -5.16
CA GLY A 103 12.50 10.19 -5.52
C GLY A 103 13.94 9.79 -5.17
N ILE A 104 14.82 10.72 -4.79
CA ILE A 104 16.22 10.39 -4.45
C ILE A 104 16.29 9.51 -3.19
N GLY A 105 15.43 9.75 -2.20
CA GLY A 105 15.38 8.93 -0.98
C GLY A 105 15.05 7.47 -1.26
N MET A 106 14.31 7.16 -2.34
CA MET A 106 13.98 5.78 -2.70
C MET A 106 15.19 4.94 -3.08
N LEU A 107 16.28 5.56 -3.57
CA LEU A 107 17.55 4.85 -3.85
C LEU A 107 18.13 4.17 -2.61
N PHE A 108 17.91 4.76 -1.42
CA PHE A 108 18.37 4.20 -0.15
C PHE A 108 17.29 3.38 0.54
N THR A 109 16.04 3.85 0.51
CA THR A 109 14.92 3.14 1.17
C THR A 109 14.69 1.75 0.56
N MET A 110 14.74 1.61 -0.77
CA MET A 110 14.51 0.33 -1.45
C MET A 110 15.49 -0.78 -1.03
N PRO A 111 16.83 -0.59 -1.07
CA PRO A 111 17.75 -1.64 -0.67
C PRO A 111 17.66 -1.96 0.83
N ILE A 112 17.38 -0.97 1.69
CA ILE A 112 17.23 -1.20 3.14
C ILE A 112 16.00 -2.07 3.43
N LEU A 113 14.87 -1.78 2.77
CA LEU A 113 13.64 -2.56 2.96
C LEU A 113 13.73 -3.96 2.35
N GLY A 114 14.49 -4.12 1.26
CA GLY A 114 14.63 -5.39 0.54
C GLY A 114 15.61 -6.39 1.15
N TYR A 115 16.47 -5.96 2.08
CA TYR A 115 17.46 -6.81 2.74
C TYR A 115 16.94 -7.52 4.00
N GLY A 116 15.77 -7.12 4.50
CA GLY A 116 15.16 -7.63 5.74
C GLY A 116 14.41 -8.94 5.58
#